data_AF-I0WM68-F1
#
_entry.id   AF-I0WM68-F1
#
_cell.length_a   1.000
_cell.length_b   1.000
_cell.length_c   1.000
_cell.angle_alpha   90.00
_cell.angle_beta   90.00
_cell.angle_gamma   90.00
#
_symmetry.space_group_name_H-M   'P 1'
#
loop_
_entity.id
_entity.type
_entity.pdbx_description
1 polymer ?
#
loop_
_entity_poly.entity_id
_entity_poly.type
_entity_poly.pdbx_seq_one_letter_code
_entity_poly.pdbx_strand_id
1 'polypeptide(L)'
;ATQLRNLPQPQTTLNYLGRFDYPPSGADAGWTPVTDVDLGRHPDSDLAAAAVLTIDAATVVTEGTARLTATWSYASGVLAATDVDDLTELWTEALTALADHISRPGAGRLTPSDLDLVHLDRTTLDALHHHYPTLTDVWPLTPLQAGLLFHAELGGPAADAYVVQFVLDISGPLDHDRLRDAVAALLGRHPNLGAAFTHTPDGTPVQVVTTTALAWAYHDVTTAHRPAAELDDILTADRAAPFDPAEPPLLRFTLVTTGPDDHHLVLTNHHLVLDGWSTPLLLHELLQLYEHHADPDALAPVRPYRDFLEWLGTRDVSASVAAWDRALEGVEDATRLAPGLDPHRDAGPCAERVVTLTTAQTDALRTVARTHDLTLHTILDTAWALV
;
A
#
# COMPACT_ATOMS: atom_id res chain seq x y z
N ALA A 1 12.68 -23.84 22.79
CA ALA A 1 13.77 -23.96 23.78
C ALA A 1 14.38 -25.38 23.86
N THR A 2 13.62 -26.48 23.74
CA THR A 2 14.15 -27.86 23.88
C THR A 2 15.06 -28.31 22.72
N GLN A 3 14.86 -27.79 21.51
CA GLN A 3 15.68 -28.13 20.33
C GLN A 3 17.14 -27.63 20.41
N LEU A 4 17.42 -26.59 21.20
CA LEU A 4 18.76 -26.01 21.30
C LEU A 4 19.64 -26.67 22.38
N ARG A 5 19.07 -27.49 23.28
CA ARG A 5 19.79 -28.06 24.44
C ARG A 5 20.88 -29.07 24.09
N ASN A 6 20.78 -29.69 22.91
CA ASN A 6 21.74 -30.72 22.45
C ASN A 6 22.79 -30.16 21.48
N LEU A 7 22.74 -28.86 21.17
CA LEU A 7 23.74 -28.21 20.34
C LEU A 7 24.93 -27.76 21.20
N PRO A 8 26.16 -27.76 20.65
CA PRO A 8 27.31 -27.21 21.35
C PRO A 8 27.07 -25.74 21.70
N GLN A 9 27.65 -25.28 22.81
CA GLN A 9 27.59 -23.86 23.16
C GLN A 9 28.18 -23.02 22.01
N PRO A 10 27.50 -21.93 21.61
CA PRO A 10 27.99 -21.09 20.54
C PRO A 10 29.34 -20.50 20.93
N GLN A 11 30.35 -20.70 20.09
CA GLN A 11 31.69 -20.15 20.30
C GLN A 11 31.79 -18.69 19.84
N THR A 12 30.82 -18.23 19.04
CA THR A 12 30.74 -16.85 18.55
C THR A 12 29.37 -16.26 18.83
N THR A 13 29.34 -15.00 19.25
CA THR A 13 28.13 -14.20 19.41
C THR A 13 28.21 -12.95 18.53
N LEU A 14 27.10 -12.61 17.89
CA LEU A 14 26.93 -11.37 17.12
C LEU A 14 25.66 -10.69 17.62
N ASN A 15 25.79 -9.49 18.17
CA ASN A 15 24.67 -8.68 18.62
C ASN A 15 24.60 -7.42 17.76
N TYR A 16 23.46 -7.20 17.10
CA TYR A 16 23.17 -5.91 16.49
C TYR A 16 22.28 -5.10 17.43
N LEU A 17 22.85 -4.03 17.98
CA LEU A 17 22.23 -3.22 19.03
C LEU A 17 21.25 -2.17 18.46
N GLY A 18 21.13 -2.08 17.14
CA GLY A 18 20.22 -1.18 16.44
C GLY A 18 20.91 0.03 15.83
N ARG A 19 20.09 1.05 15.53
CA ARG A 19 20.50 2.31 14.90
C ARG A 19 20.30 3.46 15.88
N PHE A 20 21.30 4.32 16.01
CA PHE A 20 21.32 5.48 16.90
C PHE A 20 21.52 6.76 16.07
N ASP A 21 20.52 7.65 16.09
CA ASP A 21 20.59 8.97 15.46
C ASP A 21 20.94 10.02 16.53
N TYR A 22 22.13 10.63 16.43
CA TYR A 22 22.55 11.70 17.34
C TYR A 22 22.29 13.08 16.71
N PRO A 23 21.60 13.99 17.41
CA PRO A 23 21.43 15.35 16.93
C PRO A 23 22.80 16.06 16.83
N PRO A 24 22.98 16.97 15.87
CA PRO A 24 24.21 17.74 15.74
C PRO A 24 24.51 18.49 17.04
N SER A 25 25.76 18.44 17.48
CA SER A 25 26.24 19.07 18.71
C SER A 25 26.04 20.58 18.66
N GLY A 26 24.95 21.09 19.25
CA GLY A 26 24.70 22.53 19.24
C GLY A 26 23.34 23.10 19.69
N ALA A 27 22.41 22.35 20.29
CA ALA A 27 21.16 22.94 20.76
C ALA A 27 20.63 22.29 22.05
N ASP A 28 20.52 23.09 23.11
CA ASP A 28 19.61 23.07 24.28
C ASP A 28 18.89 21.76 24.71
N ALA A 29 19.49 20.60 24.49
CA ALA A 29 19.01 19.33 24.99
C ALA A 29 19.63 19.08 26.36
N GLY A 30 18.82 19.19 27.42
CA GLY A 30 19.25 18.95 28.81
C GLY A 30 19.84 17.56 29.09
N TRP A 31 19.80 16.66 28.10
CA TRP A 31 20.52 15.40 28.05
C TRP A 31 21.16 15.24 26.66
N THR A 32 22.49 15.29 26.61
CA THR A 32 23.25 14.97 25.39
C THR A 32 23.70 13.52 25.48
N PRO A 33 23.36 12.65 24.51
CA PRO A 33 23.93 11.32 24.44
C PRO A 33 25.45 11.41 24.32
N VAL A 34 26.18 10.56 25.04
CA VAL A 34 27.64 10.47 24.90
C VAL A 34 27.92 10.02 23.47
N THR A 35 28.67 10.83 22.71
CA THR A 35 29.02 10.55 21.30
C THR A 35 29.99 9.37 21.17
N ASP A 36 30.73 9.10 22.25
CA ASP A 36 31.51 7.88 22.44
C ASP A 36 30.65 6.83 23.16
N VAL A 37 29.62 6.31 22.50
CA VAL A 37 29.07 5.02 22.94
C VAL A 37 30.16 3.99 22.67
N ASP A 38 31.05 3.83 23.65
CA ASP A 38 31.93 2.68 23.72
C ASP A 38 31.02 1.46 23.94
N LEU A 39 30.65 0.83 22.83
CA LEU A 39 29.94 -0.46 22.83
C LEU A 39 30.73 -1.50 23.63
N GLY A 40 32.04 -1.28 23.80
CA GLY A 40 32.90 -1.99 24.72
C GLY A 40 32.94 -1.34 26.09
N ARG A 41 31.93 -1.58 26.94
CA ARG A 41 32.26 -1.69 28.36
C ARG A 41 33.20 -2.89 28.45
N HIS A 42 34.52 -2.67 28.45
CA HIS A 42 35.50 -3.74 28.59
C HIS A 42 34.99 -4.65 29.71
N PRO A 43 34.61 -5.90 29.42
CA PRO A 43 34.25 -6.82 30.48
C PRO A 43 35.47 -6.84 31.40
N ASP A 44 35.22 -6.65 32.70
CA ASP A 44 36.26 -6.74 33.71
C ASP A 44 37.08 -8.01 33.43
N SER A 45 38.40 -7.91 33.35
CA SER A 45 39.25 -9.03 32.88
C SER A 45 39.11 -10.29 33.73
N ASP A 46 38.50 -10.13 34.91
CA ASP A 46 38.18 -11.17 35.88
C ASP A 46 36.84 -11.89 35.61
N LEU A 47 36.04 -11.43 34.64
CA LEU A 47 34.78 -12.07 34.23
C LEU A 47 35.05 -13.16 33.18
N ALA A 48 34.37 -14.30 33.34
CA ALA A 48 34.42 -15.38 32.36
C ALA A 48 33.82 -14.91 31.02
N ALA A 49 34.56 -15.09 29.93
CA ALA A 49 34.07 -14.79 28.59
C ALA A 49 32.86 -15.67 28.25
N ALA A 50 31.75 -15.04 27.84
CA ALA A 50 30.51 -15.75 27.51
C ALA A 50 30.60 -16.56 26.20
N ALA A 51 31.53 -16.19 25.32
CA ALA A 51 31.85 -16.85 24.05
C ALA A 51 33.35 -16.68 23.77
N VAL A 52 33.90 -17.46 22.83
CA VAL A 52 35.30 -17.31 22.38
C VAL A 52 35.51 -15.99 21.64
N LEU A 53 34.51 -15.57 20.87
CA LEU A 53 34.45 -14.31 20.15
C LEU A 53 33.05 -13.68 20.29
N THR A 54 33.00 -12.41 20.65
CA THR A 54 31.78 -11.60 20.73
C THR A 54 31.93 -10.38 19.84
N ILE A 55 30.94 -10.13 19.00
CA ILE A 55 30.87 -8.97 18.11
C ILE A 55 29.62 -8.19 18.47
N ASP A 56 29.80 -6.99 19.00
CA ASP A 56 28.71 -6.06 19.31
C ASP A 56 28.72 -4.93 18.29
N ALA A 57 27.70 -4.86 17.44
CA ALA A 57 27.61 -3.92 16.33
C ALA A 57 26.42 -2.96 16.48
N ALA A 58 26.59 -1.73 16.05
CA ALA A 58 25.53 -0.72 15.99
C ALA A 58 25.74 0.23 14.81
N THR A 59 24.65 0.76 14.26
CA THR A 59 24.72 1.85 13.29
C THR A 59 24.61 3.18 14.01
N VAL A 60 25.64 4.01 13.90
CA VAL A 60 25.68 5.36 14.48
C VAL A 60 25.55 6.39 13.36
N VAL A 61 24.60 7.31 13.49
CA VAL A 61 24.42 8.41 12.52
C VAL A 61 24.96 9.69 13.13
N THR A 62 25.92 10.29 12.43
CA THR A 62 26.57 11.53 12.82
C THR A 62 26.52 12.48 11.64
N GLU A 63 25.96 13.68 11.83
CA GLU A 63 25.84 14.70 10.77
C GLU A 63 25.17 14.16 9.49
N GLY A 64 24.17 13.29 9.64
CA GLY A 64 23.44 12.67 8.53
C GLY A 64 24.16 11.50 7.84
N THR A 65 25.39 11.16 8.24
CA THR A 65 26.13 10.00 7.71
C THR A 65 25.98 8.81 8.65
N ALA A 66 25.42 7.70 8.16
CA ALA A 66 25.31 6.45 8.90
C ALA A 66 26.62 5.64 8.81
N ARG A 67 27.15 5.24 9.96
CA ARG A 67 28.35 4.40 10.08
C ARG A 67 28.06 3.17 10.92
N LEU A 68 28.29 1.98 10.37
CA LEU A 68 28.29 0.74 11.14
C LEU A 68 29.58 0.65 11.94
N THR A 69 29.46 0.54 13.26
CA THR A 69 30.57 0.35 14.20
C THR A 69 30.41 -1.01 14.85
N ALA A 70 31.50 -1.75 15.02
CA ALA A 70 31.50 -3.03 15.72
C ALA A 70 32.67 -3.13 16.68
N THR A 71 32.39 -3.61 17.89
CA THR A 71 33.39 -3.93 18.91
C THR A 71 33.57 -5.43 18.98
N TRP A 72 34.82 -5.86 18.93
CA TRP A 72 35.20 -7.28 18.93
C TRP A 72 35.87 -7.60 20.26
N SER A 73 35.30 -8.52 21.02
CA SER A 73 35.83 -9.02 22.29
C SER A 73 36.12 -10.51 22.17
N TYR A 74 37.31 -10.96 22.56
CA TYR A 74 37.70 -12.36 22.38
C TYR A 74 38.56 -12.90 23.51
N ALA A 75 38.54 -14.22 23.68
CA ALA A 75 39.37 -14.92 24.64
C ALA A 75 40.80 -15.07 24.10
N SER A 76 41.74 -14.25 24.58
CA SER A 76 43.14 -14.21 24.12
C SER A 76 43.94 -15.50 24.37
N GLY A 77 43.46 -16.38 25.26
CA GLY A 77 44.01 -17.73 25.44
C GLY A 77 43.58 -18.74 24.38
N VAL A 78 42.63 -18.38 23.51
CA VAL A 78 42.08 -19.23 22.45
C VAL A 78 42.36 -18.66 21.07
N LEU A 79 42.20 -17.33 20.89
CA LEU A 79 42.44 -16.63 19.64
C LEU A 79 43.64 -15.69 19.77
N ALA A 80 44.54 -15.72 18.78
CA ALA A 80 45.62 -14.75 18.69
C ALA A 80 45.07 -13.40 18.20
N ALA A 81 45.64 -12.30 18.67
CA ALA A 81 45.25 -10.96 18.22
C ALA A 81 45.36 -10.81 16.70
N THR A 82 46.41 -11.39 16.09
CA THR A 82 46.62 -11.36 14.64
C THR A 82 45.50 -12.03 13.86
N ASP A 83 44.97 -13.16 14.36
CA ASP A 83 43.88 -13.88 13.68
C ASP A 83 42.57 -13.08 13.75
N VAL A 84 42.37 -12.35 14.85
CA VAL A 84 41.21 -11.46 15.01
C VAL A 84 41.37 -10.22 14.13
N ASP A 85 42.55 -9.63 14.07
CA ASP A 85 42.84 -8.48 13.19
C ASP A 85 42.57 -8.85 11.72
N ASP A 86 43.11 -9.97 11.24
CA ASP A 86 42.86 -10.49 9.88
C ASP A 86 41.34 -10.69 9.63
N LEU A 87 40.61 -11.23 10.61
CA LEU A 87 39.16 -11.42 10.51
C LEU A 87 38.40 -10.08 10.47
N THR A 88 38.83 -9.08 11.26
CA THR A 88 38.22 -7.74 11.23
C THR A 88 38.47 -7.02 9.91
N GLU A 89 39.63 -7.21 9.30
CA GLU A 89 39.95 -6.69 7.97
C GLU A 89 39.04 -7.32 6.92
N LEU A 90 38.96 -8.66 6.88
CA LEU A 90 38.07 -9.38 5.95
C LEU A 90 36.60 -9.01 6.13
N TRP A 91 36.15 -8.87 7.37
CA TRP A 91 34.77 -8.44 7.68
C TRP A 91 34.51 -7.02 7.17
N THR A 92 35.47 -6.10 7.37
CA THR A 92 35.38 -4.72 6.88
C THR A 92 35.39 -4.65 5.35
N GLU A 93 36.25 -5.44 4.69
CA GLU A 93 36.30 -5.55 3.24
C GLU A 93 34.98 -6.07 2.68
N ALA A 94 34.44 -7.16 3.25
CA ALA A 94 33.17 -7.74 2.83
C ALA A 94 32.00 -6.76 2.99
N LEU A 95 31.93 -6.05 4.13
CA LEU A 95 30.88 -5.07 4.36
C LEU A 95 31.02 -3.83 3.48
N THR A 96 32.24 -3.40 3.19
CA THR A 96 32.50 -2.29 2.28
C THR A 96 32.09 -2.68 0.85
N ALA A 97 32.43 -3.89 0.40
CA ALA A 97 31.98 -4.41 -0.89
C ALA A 97 30.46 -4.51 -0.97
N LEU A 98 29.78 -4.90 0.12
CA LEU A 98 28.32 -4.90 0.20
C LEU A 98 27.75 -3.47 0.15
N ALA A 99 28.30 -2.53 0.91
CA ALA A 99 27.90 -1.12 0.91
C ALA A 99 28.06 -0.47 -0.48
N ASP A 100 29.20 -0.73 -1.14
CA ASP A 100 29.47 -0.30 -2.51
C ASP A 100 28.51 -0.95 -3.52
N HIS A 101 28.16 -2.22 -3.31
CA HIS A 101 27.20 -2.91 -4.16
C HIS A 101 25.81 -2.27 -4.04
N ILE A 102 25.28 -2.12 -2.84
CA ILE A 102 23.92 -1.56 -2.60
C ILE A 102 23.80 -0.08 -2.99
N SER A 103 24.92 0.65 -3.04
CA SER A 103 24.95 2.05 -3.49
C SER A 103 24.83 2.20 -5.01
N ARG A 104 24.89 1.09 -5.77
CA ARG A 104 24.71 1.12 -7.23
C ARG A 104 23.23 1.25 -7.58
N PRO A 105 22.88 2.01 -8.64
CA PRO A 105 21.51 2.06 -9.14
C PRO A 105 20.97 0.65 -9.43
N GLY A 106 19.84 0.28 -8.82
CA GLY A 106 19.21 -1.03 -8.99
C GLY A 106 19.79 -2.17 -8.13
N ALA A 107 20.72 -1.87 -7.22
CA ALA A 107 21.14 -2.77 -6.15
C ALA A 107 20.28 -2.57 -4.89
N GLY A 108 20.34 -3.51 -3.94
CA GLY A 108 19.48 -3.47 -2.73
C GLY A 108 18.06 -4.01 -2.95
N ARG A 109 17.92 -5.02 -3.82
CA ARG A 109 16.65 -5.71 -4.07
C ARG A 109 16.18 -6.46 -2.83
N LEU A 110 14.87 -6.61 -2.67
CA LEU A 110 14.31 -7.41 -1.59
C LEU A 110 14.80 -8.85 -1.68
N THR A 111 14.88 -9.45 -0.50
CA THR A 111 15.11 -10.87 -0.30
C THR A 111 13.84 -11.54 0.20
N PRO A 112 13.69 -12.86 0.04
CA PRO A 112 12.56 -13.59 0.62
C PRO A 112 12.37 -13.34 2.13
N SER A 113 13.43 -13.02 2.88
CA SER A 113 13.33 -12.69 4.31
C SER A 113 12.80 -11.28 4.59
N ASP A 114 12.77 -10.39 3.59
CA ASP A 114 12.20 -9.05 3.72
C ASP A 114 10.67 -9.07 3.49
N LEU A 115 10.12 -10.19 3.01
CA LEU A 115 8.70 -10.41 2.77
C LEU A 115 8.11 -11.36 3.83
N ASP A 116 7.25 -10.85 4.68
CA ASP A 116 6.60 -11.58 5.79
C ASP A 116 5.11 -11.86 5.55
N LEU A 117 4.48 -11.12 4.63
CA LEU A 117 3.08 -11.31 4.23
C LEU A 117 2.89 -12.36 3.13
N VAL A 118 3.95 -12.67 2.38
CA VAL A 118 3.95 -13.67 1.31
C VAL A 118 5.20 -14.55 1.41
N HIS A 119 5.08 -15.81 0.97
CA HIS A 119 6.21 -16.72 0.89
C HIS A 119 6.63 -16.90 -0.57
N LEU A 120 7.64 -16.15 -0.99
CA LEU A 120 8.19 -16.22 -2.36
C LEU A 120 9.60 -16.80 -2.32
N ASP A 121 9.91 -17.69 -3.25
CA ASP A 121 11.29 -18.12 -3.45
C ASP A 121 12.11 -17.03 -4.16
N ARG A 122 13.44 -17.17 -4.14
CA ARG A 122 14.35 -16.20 -4.75
C ARG A 122 14.06 -16.00 -6.23
N THR A 123 13.80 -17.09 -6.96
CA THR A 123 13.55 -17.08 -8.41
C THR A 123 12.32 -16.25 -8.76
N THR A 124 11.24 -16.43 -8.01
CA THR A 124 9.98 -15.70 -8.20
C THR A 124 10.17 -14.22 -7.89
N LEU A 125 10.84 -13.91 -6.77
CA LEU A 125 11.10 -12.52 -6.40
C LEU A 125 12.01 -11.80 -7.41
N ASP A 126 13.00 -12.50 -7.98
CA ASP A 126 13.87 -11.97 -9.02
C ASP A 126 13.09 -11.70 -10.32
N ALA A 127 12.12 -12.55 -10.67
CA ALA A 127 11.23 -12.32 -11.81
C ALA A 127 10.32 -11.11 -11.60
N LEU A 128 9.74 -10.94 -10.41
CA LEU A 128 8.97 -9.75 -10.06
C LEU A 128 9.84 -8.48 -10.12
N HIS A 129 11.06 -8.53 -9.60
CA HIS A 129 12.03 -7.44 -9.67
C HIS A 129 12.48 -7.08 -11.08
N HIS A 130 12.44 -8.04 -12.00
CA HIS A 130 12.72 -7.80 -13.42
C HIS A 130 11.56 -7.04 -14.08
N HIS A 131 10.33 -7.44 -13.78
CA HIS A 131 9.14 -6.82 -14.34
C HIS A 131 8.80 -5.46 -13.69
N TYR A 132 9.04 -5.34 -12.39
CA TYR A 132 8.76 -4.17 -11.55
C TYR A 132 10.07 -3.67 -10.89
N PRO A 133 10.89 -2.86 -11.59
CA PRO A 133 12.18 -2.41 -11.05
C PRO A 133 12.09 -1.53 -9.81
N THR A 134 10.95 -0.87 -9.60
CA THR A 134 10.66 0.03 -8.48
C THR A 134 9.81 -0.63 -7.38
N LEU A 135 9.74 -1.96 -7.40
CA LEU A 135 9.07 -2.77 -6.37
C LEU A 135 9.67 -2.45 -5.00
N THR A 136 8.81 -2.12 -4.04
CA THR A 136 9.17 -1.83 -2.65
C THR A 136 8.63 -2.87 -1.67
N ASP A 137 7.58 -3.61 -2.03
CA ASP A 137 7.00 -4.68 -1.22
C ASP A 137 6.13 -5.62 -2.08
N VAL A 138 5.76 -6.78 -1.54
CA VAL A 138 4.79 -7.71 -2.15
C VAL A 138 3.78 -8.17 -1.12
N TRP A 139 2.49 -8.00 -1.42
CA TRP A 139 1.40 -8.32 -0.51
C TRP A 139 0.44 -9.39 -1.08
N PRO A 140 -0.26 -10.17 -0.23
CA PRO A 140 -1.35 -11.02 -0.68
C PRO A 140 -2.55 -10.16 -1.10
N LEU A 141 -3.40 -10.66 -2.00
CA LEU A 141 -4.68 -10.02 -2.28
C LEU A 141 -5.66 -10.26 -1.12
N THR A 142 -6.55 -9.29 -0.89
CA THR A 142 -7.77 -9.56 -0.14
C THR A 142 -8.69 -10.49 -0.94
N PRO A 143 -9.61 -11.24 -0.28
CA PRO A 143 -10.60 -12.05 -0.99
C PRO A 143 -11.43 -11.25 -2.01
N LEU A 144 -11.77 -9.99 -1.69
CA LEU A 144 -12.46 -9.11 -2.62
C LEU A 144 -11.59 -8.79 -3.83
N GLN A 145 -10.34 -8.36 -3.63
CA GLN A 145 -9.43 -8.06 -4.74
C GLN A 145 -9.19 -9.28 -5.62
N ALA A 146 -9.09 -10.49 -5.05
CA ALA A 146 -8.94 -11.72 -5.83
C ALA A 146 -10.16 -11.96 -6.75
N GLY A 147 -11.38 -11.74 -6.24
CA GLY A 147 -12.60 -11.80 -7.05
C GLY A 147 -12.65 -10.73 -8.15
N LEU A 148 -12.26 -9.50 -7.82
CA LEU A 148 -12.18 -8.40 -8.80
C LEU A 148 -11.15 -8.69 -9.90
N LEU A 149 -9.95 -9.15 -9.54
CA LEU A 149 -8.90 -9.51 -10.49
C LEU A 149 -9.37 -10.63 -11.41
N PHE A 150 -9.99 -11.68 -10.86
CA PHE A 150 -10.56 -12.76 -11.65
C PHE A 150 -11.58 -12.25 -12.68
N HIS A 151 -12.45 -11.31 -12.30
CA HIS A 151 -13.43 -10.75 -13.23
C HIS A 151 -12.79 -9.85 -14.30
N ALA A 152 -11.78 -9.06 -13.92
CA ALA A 152 -11.03 -8.22 -14.85
C ALA A 152 -10.31 -9.07 -15.91
N GLU A 153 -9.69 -10.18 -15.50
CA GLU A 153 -8.99 -11.12 -16.40
C GLU A 153 -9.95 -11.97 -17.26
N LEU A 154 -11.14 -12.30 -16.74
CA LEU A 154 -12.17 -13.03 -17.49
C LEU A 154 -12.92 -12.13 -18.48
N GLY A 155 -12.83 -10.81 -18.31
CA GLY A 155 -13.53 -9.81 -19.10
C GLY A 155 -13.35 -9.98 -20.61
N GLY A 156 -14.47 -10.06 -21.34
CA GLY A 156 -14.49 -9.93 -22.80
C GLY A 156 -14.39 -8.47 -23.26
N PRO A 157 -14.62 -8.14 -24.54
CA PRO A 157 -14.50 -6.78 -25.10
C PRO A 157 -15.48 -5.73 -24.55
N ALA A 158 -16.21 -6.02 -23.47
CA ALA A 158 -17.07 -5.07 -22.79
C ALA A 158 -16.24 -4.14 -21.89
N ALA A 159 -16.76 -2.94 -21.61
CA ALA A 159 -16.14 -2.02 -20.65
C ALA A 159 -16.00 -2.72 -19.29
N ASP A 160 -14.82 -2.58 -18.70
CA ASP A 160 -14.52 -3.11 -17.37
C ASP A 160 -15.50 -2.52 -16.34
N ALA A 161 -16.27 -3.41 -15.71
CA ALA A 161 -17.33 -3.06 -14.77
C ALA A 161 -16.80 -2.43 -13.46
N TYR A 162 -15.48 -2.46 -13.25
CA TYR A 162 -14.83 -1.99 -12.03
C TYR A 162 -14.13 -0.64 -12.21
N VAL A 163 -14.29 0.01 -13.36
CA VAL A 163 -13.87 1.39 -13.58
C VAL A 163 -14.90 2.36 -12.99
N VAL A 164 -14.44 3.18 -12.06
CA VAL A 164 -15.21 4.27 -11.47
C VAL A 164 -14.61 5.59 -11.92
N GLN A 165 -15.49 6.55 -12.21
CA GLN A 165 -15.12 7.92 -12.55
C GLN A 165 -15.92 8.85 -11.65
N PHE A 166 -15.19 9.71 -10.94
CA PHE A 166 -15.71 10.78 -10.10
C PHE A 166 -15.30 12.13 -10.69
N VAL A 167 -16.22 13.09 -10.74
CA VAL A 167 -15.95 14.45 -11.23
C VAL A 167 -16.22 15.43 -10.11
N LEU A 168 -15.21 16.24 -9.77
CA LEU A 168 -15.31 17.35 -8.84
C LEU A 168 -15.35 18.66 -9.63
N ASP A 169 -16.49 19.34 -9.59
CA ASP A 169 -16.63 20.68 -10.13
C ASP A 169 -16.04 21.70 -9.14
N ILE A 170 -15.11 22.52 -9.63
CA ILE A 170 -14.39 23.52 -8.86
C ILE A 170 -14.67 24.88 -9.49
N SER A 171 -15.28 25.76 -8.70
CA SER A 171 -15.56 27.14 -9.12
C SER A 171 -14.61 28.12 -8.43
N GLY A 172 -14.06 29.04 -9.22
CA GLY A 172 -13.12 30.07 -8.76
C GLY A 172 -11.67 29.80 -9.18
N PRO A 173 -10.72 30.62 -8.70
CA PRO A 173 -9.32 30.53 -9.12
C PRO A 173 -8.68 29.22 -8.66
N LEU A 174 -8.01 28.53 -9.58
CA LEU A 174 -7.28 27.29 -9.33
C LEU A 174 -5.82 27.42 -9.77
N ASP A 175 -4.89 26.97 -8.91
CA ASP A 175 -3.48 26.82 -9.25
C ASP A 175 -3.24 25.36 -9.71
N HIS A 176 -3.02 25.18 -11.01
CA HIS A 176 -2.94 23.85 -11.61
C HIS A 176 -1.67 23.10 -11.20
N ASP A 177 -0.54 23.80 -11.09
CA ASP A 177 0.74 23.19 -10.70
C ASP A 177 0.67 22.76 -9.23
N ARG A 178 0.09 23.60 -8.37
CA ARG A 178 -0.14 23.26 -6.95
C ARG A 178 -1.06 22.06 -6.78
N LEU A 179 -2.11 21.94 -7.61
CA LEU A 179 -3.00 20.78 -7.57
C LEU A 179 -2.28 19.51 -8.04
N ARG A 180 -1.50 19.60 -9.13
CA ARG A 180 -0.68 18.49 -9.62
C ARG A 180 0.30 18.01 -8.54
N ASP A 181 0.98 18.94 -7.88
CA ASP A 181 1.96 18.62 -6.85
C ASP A 181 1.28 18.01 -5.61
N ALA A 182 0.08 18.47 -5.25
CA ALA A 182 -0.74 17.86 -4.21
C ALA A 182 -1.16 16.42 -4.54
N VAL A 183 -1.51 16.14 -5.81
CA VAL A 183 -1.77 14.76 -6.27
C VAL A 183 -0.51 13.91 -6.15
N ALA A 184 0.65 14.41 -6.58
CA ALA A 184 1.91 13.68 -6.47
C ALA A 184 2.24 13.33 -5.01
N ALA A 185 2.08 14.28 -4.08
CA ALA A 185 2.24 14.05 -2.66
C ALA A 185 1.24 13.01 -2.13
N LEU A 186 -0.04 13.12 -2.51
CA LEU A 186 -1.08 12.15 -2.13
C LEU A 186 -0.73 10.73 -2.56
N LEU A 187 -0.29 10.54 -3.80
CA LEU A 187 0.12 9.22 -4.32
C LEU A 187 1.34 8.66 -3.59
N GLY A 188 2.28 9.52 -3.19
CA GLY A 188 3.44 9.14 -2.38
C GLY A 188 3.09 8.74 -0.94
N ARG A 189 1.95 9.22 -0.41
CA ARG A 189 1.48 8.90 0.96
C ARG A 189 0.81 7.53 1.08
N HIS A 190 0.29 7.00 -0.01
CA HIS A 190 -0.52 5.78 -0.02
C HIS A 190 0.09 4.72 -0.94
N PRO A 191 1.01 3.87 -0.43
CA PRO A 191 1.71 2.87 -1.25
C PRO A 191 0.78 1.89 -1.98
N ASN A 192 -0.40 1.60 -1.41
CA ASN A 192 -1.41 0.74 -2.04
C ASN A 192 -1.97 1.30 -3.36
N LEU A 193 -1.85 2.60 -3.63
CA LEU A 193 -2.25 3.19 -4.91
C LEU A 193 -1.26 2.89 -6.04
N GLY A 194 -0.01 2.52 -5.69
CA GLY A 194 1.04 2.08 -6.62
C GLY A 194 1.10 0.56 -6.81
N ALA A 195 0.07 -0.17 -6.37
CA ALA A 195 0.03 -1.63 -6.45
C ALA A 195 -0.34 -2.11 -7.86
N ALA A 196 0.49 -2.98 -8.42
CA ALA A 196 0.15 -3.86 -9.53
C ALA A 196 -0.48 -5.15 -8.99
N PHE A 197 -1.40 -5.74 -9.73
CA PHE A 197 -2.07 -7.00 -9.41
C PHE A 197 -1.70 -8.01 -10.48
N THR A 198 -0.94 -9.03 -10.09
CA THR A 198 -0.38 -10.01 -11.02
C THR A 198 -0.33 -11.39 -10.38
N HIS A 199 0.09 -12.37 -11.17
CA HIS A 199 0.28 -13.75 -10.73
C HIS A 199 1.77 -14.08 -10.68
N THR A 200 2.19 -14.76 -9.61
CA THR A 200 3.50 -15.42 -9.57
C THR A 200 3.57 -16.58 -10.57
N PRO A 201 4.75 -17.13 -10.89
CA PRO A 201 4.88 -18.22 -11.87
C PRO A 201 4.09 -19.49 -11.55
N ASP A 202 3.78 -19.73 -10.27
CA ASP A 202 2.92 -20.84 -9.80
C ASP A 202 1.42 -20.50 -9.82
N GLY A 203 1.04 -19.30 -10.28
CA GLY A 203 -0.34 -18.85 -10.40
C GLY A 203 -0.93 -18.26 -9.12
N THR A 204 -0.12 -17.92 -8.11
CA THR A 204 -0.61 -17.25 -6.91
C THR A 204 -0.80 -15.76 -7.18
N PRO A 205 -1.99 -15.17 -6.96
CA PRO A 205 -2.18 -13.74 -7.14
C PRO A 205 -1.48 -12.95 -6.04
N VAL A 206 -0.77 -11.89 -6.42
CA VAL A 206 -0.03 -10.99 -5.52
C VAL A 206 -0.23 -9.53 -5.90
N GLN A 207 -0.14 -8.64 -4.90
CA GLN A 207 -0.03 -7.20 -5.10
C GLN A 207 1.45 -6.84 -5.07
N VAL A 208 1.98 -6.34 -6.18
CA VAL A 208 3.34 -5.81 -6.25
C VAL A 208 3.29 -4.32 -5.99
N VAL A 209 3.81 -3.89 -4.84
CA VAL A 209 3.80 -2.47 -4.47
C VAL A 209 4.99 -1.79 -5.11
N THR A 210 4.72 -0.74 -5.87
CA THR A 210 5.75 0.04 -6.56
C THR A 210 5.70 1.49 -6.13
N THR A 211 6.76 2.24 -6.45
CA THR A 211 6.69 3.71 -6.37
C THR A 211 5.62 4.21 -7.34
N THR A 212 4.55 4.80 -6.82
CA THR A 212 3.41 5.27 -7.61
C THR A 212 3.82 6.36 -8.60
N ALA A 213 3.66 6.10 -9.89
CA ALA A 213 3.85 7.13 -10.92
C ALA A 213 2.69 8.13 -10.91
N LEU A 214 2.95 9.40 -11.24
CA LEU A 214 1.91 10.40 -11.38
C LEU A 214 1.19 10.24 -12.73
N ALA A 215 -0.03 9.69 -12.72
CA ALA A 215 -0.93 9.69 -13.86
C ALA A 215 -1.79 10.96 -13.87
N TRP A 216 -1.27 12.03 -14.48
CA TRP A 216 -1.91 13.35 -14.54
C TRP A 216 -2.08 13.83 -15.98
N ALA A 217 -3.28 14.30 -16.32
CA ALA A 217 -3.59 14.98 -17.57
C ALA A 217 -4.21 16.36 -17.30
N TYR A 218 -3.89 17.34 -18.15
CA TYR A 218 -4.48 18.67 -18.11
C TYR A 218 -4.99 19.09 -19.49
N HIS A 219 -6.25 19.52 -19.55
CA HIS A 219 -6.91 20.00 -20.77
C HIS A 219 -7.46 21.41 -20.55
N ASP A 220 -6.99 22.37 -21.33
CA ASP A 220 -7.57 23.70 -21.41
C ASP A 220 -8.47 23.80 -22.64
N VAL A 221 -9.78 23.81 -22.43
CA VAL A 221 -10.78 23.89 -23.50
C VAL A 221 -11.52 25.23 -23.50
N THR A 222 -10.98 26.24 -22.81
CA THR A 222 -11.58 27.58 -22.69
C THR A 222 -11.76 28.27 -24.04
N THR A 223 -10.90 27.96 -25.01
CA THR A 223 -10.94 28.51 -26.38
C THR A 223 -11.70 27.64 -27.37
N ALA A 224 -12.21 26.49 -26.94
CA ALA A 224 -12.98 25.58 -27.80
C ALA A 224 -14.31 26.21 -28.22
N HIS A 225 -14.81 25.83 -29.40
CA HIS A 225 -16.10 26.35 -29.88
C HIS A 225 -17.28 25.87 -29.03
N ARG A 226 -17.17 24.68 -28.42
CA ARG A 226 -18.19 24.07 -27.56
C ARG A 226 -17.53 23.41 -26.32
N PRO A 227 -17.07 24.20 -25.33
CA PRO A 227 -16.31 23.68 -24.19
C PRO A 227 -17.01 22.56 -23.42
N ALA A 228 -18.35 22.65 -23.25
CA ALA A 228 -19.13 21.61 -22.59
C ALA A 228 -19.17 20.28 -23.36
N ALA A 229 -19.23 20.33 -24.69
CA ALA A 229 -19.20 19.11 -25.51
C ALA A 229 -17.79 18.48 -25.49
N GLU A 230 -16.75 19.33 -25.51
CA GLU A 230 -15.36 18.85 -25.39
C GLU A 230 -15.11 18.20 -24.01
N LEU A 231 -15.68 18.76 -22.93
CA LEU A 231 -15.65 18.14 -21.61
C LEU A 231 -16.29 16.75 -21.64
N ASP A 232 -17.50 16.62 -22.19
CA ASP A 232 -18.19 15.33 -22.30
C ASP A 232 -17.38 14.30 -23.10
N ASP A 233 -16.75 14.72 -24.19
CA ASP A 233 -15.89 13.87 -25.02
C ASP A 233 -14.64 13.42 -24.24
N ILE A 234 -13.99 14.33 -23.49
CA ILE A 234 -12.86 14.02 -22.62
C ILE A 234 -13.27 13.04 -21.52
N LEU A 235 -14.39 13.28 -20.82
CA LEU A 235 -14.89 12.40 -19.76
C LEU A 235 -15.22 11.00 -20.29
N THR A 236 -15.84 10.93 -21.47
CA THR A 236 -16.18 9.67 -22.12
C THR A 236 -14.94 8.89 -22.54
N ALA A 237 -13.97 9.57 -23.16
CA ALA A 237 -12.72 8.95 -23.58
C ALA A 237 -11.89 8.50 -22.37
N ASP A 238 -11.80 9.34 -21.34
CA ASP A 238 -11.15 9.00 -20.08
C ASP A 238 -11.84 7.80 -19.42
N ARG A 239 -13.16 7.73 -19.33
CA ARG A 239 -13.85 6.57 -18.75
C ARG A 239 -13.65 5.28 -19.54
N ALA A 240 -13.57 5.38 -20.87
CA ALA A 240 -13.43 4.23 -21.75
C ALA A 240 -12.00 3.67 -21.82
N ALA A 241 -10.98 4.46 -21.43
CA ALA A 241 -9.60 3.99 -21.44
C ALA A 241 -9.39 2.92 -20.35
N PRO A 242 -8.99 1.68 -20.72
CA PRO A 242 -8.90 0.58 -19.78
C PRO A 242 -7.74 0.75 -18.80
N PHE A 243 -7.84 0.07 -17.65
CA PHE A 243 -6.71 -0.21 -16.78
C PHE A 243 -6.25 -1.65 -17.01
N ASP A 244 -4.95 -1.87 -17.09
CA ASP A 244 -4.37 -3.21 -16.99
C ASP A 244 -4.00 -3.43 -15.52
N PRO A 245 -4.60 -4.40 -14.79
CA PRO A 245 -4.28 -4.66 -13.39
C PRO A 245 -2.78 -4.85 -13.13
N ALA A 246 -2.00 -5.32 -14.10
CA ALA A 246 -0.57 -5.54 -13.97
C ALA A 246 0.28 -4.28 -14.16
N GLU A 247 -0.29 -3.15 -14.62
CA GLU A 247 0.42 -1.91 -14.95
C GLU A 247 -0.07 -0.73 -14.08
N PRO A 248 0.54 -0.49 -12.91
CA PRO A 248 0.17 0.62 -12.04
C PRO A 248 0.64 1.98 -12.61
N PRO A 249 -0.03 3.09 -12.24
CA PRO A 249 -1.12 3.19 -11.27
C PRO A 249 -2.49 2.81 -11.87
N LEU A 250 -3.33 2.15 -11.06
CA LEU A 250 -4.73 1.84 -11.43
C LEU A 250 -5.70 2.99 -11.12
N LEU A 251 -5.19 4.22 -11.20
CA LEU A 251 -5.94 5.46 -11.05
C LEU A 251 -5.25 6.57 -11.85
N ARG A 252 -6.03 7.56 -12.27
CA ARG A 252 -5.54 8.76 -12.96
C ARG A 252 -6.37 9.98 -12.59
N PHE A 253 -5.72 11.13 -12.67
CA PHE A 253 -6.33 12.43 -12.47
C PHE A 253 -6.29 13.22 -13.78
N THR A 254 -7.44 13.76 -14.17
CA THR A 254 -7.58 14.61 -15.36
C THR A 254 -8.21 15.93 -14.95
N LEU A 255 -7.46 17.03 -15.07
CA LEU A 255 -7.99 18.38 -14.86
C LEU A 255 -8.44 18.97 -16.19
N VAL A 256 -9.69 19.38 -16.28
CA VAL A 256 -10.24 20.07 -17.45
C VAL A 256 -10.69 21.46 -17.05
N THR A 257 -10.19 22.48 -17.76
CA THR A 257 -10.60 23.88 -17.56
C THR A 257 -11.51 24.31 -18.72
N THR A 258 -12.74 24.68 -18.41
CA THR A 258 -13.78 25.09 -19.37
C THR A 258 -14.01 26.61 -19.35
N GLY A 259 -13.59 27.29 -18.28
CA GLY A 259 -13.63 28.74 -18.12
C GLY A 259 -12.54 29.24 -17.17
N PRO A 260 -12.38 30.57 -17.01
CA PRO A 260 -11.35 31.15 -16.13
C PRO A 260 -11.53 30.81 -14.63
N ASP A 261 -12.76 30.45 -14.25
CA ASP A 261 -13.14 30.08 -12.88
C ASP A 261 -13.97 28.77 -12.89
N ASP A 262 -13.86 27.96 -13.96
CA ASP A 262 -14.66 26.75 -14.15
C ASP A 262 -13.74 25.58 -14.52
N HIS A 263 -13.59 24.67 -13.56
CA HIS A 263 -12.65 23.56 -13.62
C HIS A 263 -13.31 22.26 -13.17
N HIS A 264 -12.95 21.16 -13.80
CA HIS A 264 -13.44 19.83 -13.50
C HIS A 264 -12.24 18.92 -13.21
N LEU A 265 -12.10 18.49 -11.95
CA LEU A 265 -11.10 17.49 -11.58
C LEU A 265 -11.74 16.11 -11.63
N VAL A 266 -11.25 15.28 -12.54
CA VAL A 266 -11.72 13.93 -12.78
C VAL A 266 -10.77 12.95 -12.10
N LEU A 267 -11.31 12.09 -11.24
CA LEU A 267 -10.62 10.93 -10.69
C LEU A 267 -11.23 9.67 -11.30
N THR A 268 -10.44 8.95 -12.09
CA THR A 268 -10.84 7.67 -12.67
C THR A 268 -9.94 6.57 -12.14
N ASN A 269 -10.53 5.49 -11.64
CA ASN A 269 -9.80 4.43 -10.94
C ASN A 269 -10.43 3.06 -11.18
N HIS A 270 -9.63 2.01 -10.96
CA HIS A 270 -10.14 0.65 -10.82
C HIS A 270 -10.51 0.37 -9.35
N HIS A 271 -11.57 -0.40 -9.10
CA HIS A 271 -11.98 -0.83 -7.75
C HIS A 271 -10.98 -1.74 -7.02
N LEU A 272 -9.86 -2.11 -7.65
CA LEU A 272 -8.81 -2.92 -7.03
C LEU A 272 -8.02 -2.11 -5.99
N VAL A 273 -7.89 -0.78 -6.22
CA VAL A 273 -7.08 0.12 -5.39
C VAL A 273 -7.92 1.09 -4.55
N LEU A 274 -9.19 1.32 -4.89
CA LEU A 274 -10.00 2.34 -4.25
C LEU A 274 -11.51 2.01 -4.27
N ASP A 275 -12.16 2.21 -3.14
CA ASP A 275 -13.59 1.97 -2.93
C ASP A 275 -14.38 3.26 -2.60
N GLY A 276 -15.69 3.11 -2.41
CA GLY A 276 -16.58 4.24 -2.09
C GLY A 276 -16.36 4.87 -0.71
N TRP A 277 -15.71 4.19 0.23
CA TRP A 277 -15.34 4.73 1.54
C TRP A 277 -14.02 5.48 1.49
N SER A 278 -13.05 4.96 0.73
CA SER A 278 -11.73 5.57 0.54
C SER A 278 -11.80 6.82 -0.32
N THR A 279 -12.71 6.89 -1.31
CA THR A 279 -12.76 8.03 -2.25
C THR A 279 -12.95 9.38 -1.55
N PRO A 280 -13.93 9.57 -0.64
CA PRO A 280 -14.07 10.84 0.10
C PRO A 280 -12.87 11.17 0.98
N LEU A 281 -12.20 10.16 1.57
CA LEU A 281 -11.00 10.37 2.38
C LEU A 281 -9.84 10.87 1.52
N LEU A 282 -9.62 10.22 0.39
CA LEU A 282 -8.59 10.59 -0.58
C LEU A 282 -8.79 12.02 -1.10
N LEU A 283 -10.02 12.39 -1.46
CA LEU A 283 -10.36 13.75 -1.89
C LEU A 283 -10.18 14.78 -0.76
N HIS A 284 -10.53 14.41 0.47
CA HIS A 284 -10.30 15.29 1.63
C HIS A 284 -8.81 15.58 1.84
N GLU A 285 -7.96 14.55 1.79
CA GLU A 285 -6.51 14.71 1.90
C GLU A 285 -5.92 15.50 0.73
N LEU A 286 -6.41 15.29 -0.50
CA LEU A 286 -5.99 16.06 -1.66
C LEU A 286 -6.23 17.56 -1.47
N LEU A 287 -7.41 17.94 -0.96
CA LEU A 287 -7.73 19.35 -0.70
C LEU A 287 -6.86 19.95 0.40
N GLN A 288 -6.54 19.18 1.45
CA GLN A 288 -5.60 19.61 2.49
C GLN A 288 -4.18 19.77 1.95
N LEU A 289 -3.68 18.81 1.18
CA LEU A 289 -2.37 18.89 0.53
C LEU A 289 -2.30 20.07 -0.43
N TYR A 290 -3.37 20.34 -1.17
CA TYR A 290 -3.48 21.56 -1.95
C TYR A 290 -3.32 22.78 -1.04
N GLU A 291 -4.13 22.93 0.02
CA GLU A 291 -4.05 24.05 0.98
C GLU A 291 -2.65 24.22 1.62
N HIS A 292 -1.93 23.13 1.84
CA HIS A 292 -0.62 23.12 2.46
C HIS A 292 0.57 22.99 1.48
N HIS A 293 0.37 23.27 0.19
CA HIS A 293 1.45 23.29 -0.82
C HIS A 293 2.21 21.96 -0.93
N ALA A 294 1.45 20.86 -0.96
CA ALA A 294 1.94 19.49 -1.05
C ALA A 294 2.87 19.07 0.10
N ASP A 295 2.82 19.77 1.24
CA ASP A 295 3.55 19.40 2.44
C ASP A 295 2.99 18.11 3.06
N PRO A 296 3.73 16.98 3.02
CA PRO A 296 3.27 15.74 3.60
C PRO A 296 3.19 15.79 5.13
N ASP A 297 3.92 16.70 5.80
CA ASP A 297 3.94 16.79 7.26
C ASP A 297 2.73 17.57 7.80
N ALA A 298 1.96 18.22 6.92
CA ALA A 298 0.73 18.94 7.30
C ALA A 298 -0.44 18.00 7.65
N LEU A 299 -0.37 16.72 7.27
CA LEU A 299 -1.41 15.72 7.51
C LEU A 299 -0.94 14.67 8.52
N ALA A 300 -1.89 14.12 9.28
CA ALA A 300 -1.60 13.01 10.20
C ALA A 300 -0.99 11.81 9.46
N PRO A 301 -0.09 11.03 10.10
CA PRO A 301 0.47 9.82 9.50
C PRO A 301 -0.61 8.83 9.08
N VAL A 302 -0.46 8.27 7.88
CA VAL A 302 -1.36 7.25 7.34
C VAL A 302 -1.16 5.94 8.09
N ARG A 303 -2.25 5.23 8.39
CA ARG A 303 -2.17 3.84 8.86
C ARG A 303 -1.90 2.94 7.65
N PRO A 304 -0.78 2.20 7.60
CA PRO A 304 -0.45 1.41 6.43
C PRO A 304 -1.54 0.39 6.10
N TYR A 305 -1.92 0.30 4.82
CA TYR A 305 -2.82 -0.77 4.34
C TYR A 305 -2.27 -2.17 4.65
N ARG A 306 -0.93 -2.28 4.69
CA ARG A 306 -0.21 -3.48 5.10
C ARG A 306 -0.62 -4.01 6.47
N ASP A 307 -0.89 -3.15 7.45
CA ASP A 307 -1.34 -3.55 8.80
C ASP A 307 -2.70 -4.27 8.74
N PHE A 308 -3.58 -3.85 7.82
CA PHE A 308 -4.85 -4.53 7.58
C PHE A 308 -4.64 -5.91 6.97
N LEU A 309 -3.67 -6.08 6.07
CA LEU A 309 -3.34 -7.37 5.47
C LEU A 309 -2.70 -8.32 6.49
N GLU A 310 -1.81 -7.83 7.36
CA GLU A 310 -1.30 -8.60 8.50
C GLU A 310 -2.44 -9.09 9.39
N TRP A 311 -3.33 -8.19 9.78
CA TRP A 311 -4.51 -8.53 10.57
C TRP A 311 -5.39 -9.56 9.86
N LEU A 312 -5.57 -9.41 8.54
CA LEU A 312 -6.38 -10.32 7.73
C LEU A 312 -5.76 -11.72 7.67
N GLY A 313 -4.44 -11.81 7.56
CA GLY A 313 -3.69 -13.07 7.58
C GLY A 313 -3.84 -13.87 8.88
N THR A 314 -4.21 -13.22 9.99
CA THR A 314 -4.48 -13.90 11.27
C THR A 314 -5.92 -14.40 11.43
N ARG A 315 -6.80 -14.19 10.44
CA ARG A 315 -8.21 -14.63 10.52
C ARG A 315 -8.34 -16.12 10.26
N ASP A 316 -9.25 -16.78 10.98
CA ASP A 316 -9.63 -18.16 10.71
C ASP A 316 -10.58 -18.24 9.50
N VAL A 317 -9.99 -18.49 8.33
CA VAL A 317 -10.74 -18.66 7.08
C VAL A 317 -11.71 -19.84 7.17
N SER A 318 -11.34 -20.93 7.85
CA SER A 318 -12.19 -22.13 7.96
C SER A 318 -13.45 -21.85 8.78
N ALA A 319 -13.32 -21.08 9.87
CA ALA A 319 -14.48 -20.63 10.65
C ALA A 319 -15.41 -19.72 9.85
N SER A 320 -14.86 -18.82 9.04
CA SER A 320 -15.64 -17.95 8.15
C SER A 320 -16.41 -18.76 7.10
N VAL A 321 -15.74 -19.69 6.42
CA VAL A 321 -16.37 -20.60 5.44
C VAL A 321 -17.49 -21.40 6.10
N ALA A 322 -17.24 -22.03 7.25
CA ALA A 322 -18.27 -22.79 7.96
C ALA A 322 -19.47 -21.94 8.42
N ALA A 323 -19.27 -20.63 8.67
CA ALA A 323 -20.37 -19.73 8.98
C ALA A 323 -21.22 -19.41 7.75
N TRP A 324 -20.58 -19.13 6.61
CA TRP A 324 -21.27 -18.86 5.35
C TRP A 324 -21.97 -20.10 4.77
N ASP A 325 -21.35 -21.28 4.88
CA ASP A 325 -21.98 -22.56 4.48
C ASP A 325 -23.29 -22.79 5.22
N ARG A 326 -23.32 -22.51 6.54
CA ARG A 326 -24.56 -22.59 7.33
C ARG A 326 -25.57 -21.51 6.98
N ALA A 327 -25.11 -20.28 6.74
CA ALA A 327 -26.00 -19.16 6.42
C ALA A 327 -26.68 -19.33 5.06
N LEU A 328 -26.03 -20.04 4.13
CA LEU A 328 -26.52 -20.31 2.78
C LEU A 328 -27.12 -21.72 2.63
N GLU A 329 -27.33 -22.44 3.73
CA GLU A 329 -27.96 -23.76 3.70
C GLU A 329 -29.37 -23.67 3.10
N GLY A 330 -29.65 -24.49 2.09
CA GLY A 330 -30.92 -24.49 1.35
C GLY A 330 -30.97 -23.54 0.15
N VAL A 331 -29.91 -22.79 -0.14
CA VAL A 331 -29.78 -22.04 -1.39
C VAL A 331 -29.21 -22.96 -2.48
N GLU A 332 -30.08 -23.52 -3.31
CA GLU A 332 -29.68 -24.48 -4.36
C GLU A 332 -29.49 -23.83 -5.74
N ASP A 333 -30.20 -22.72 -6.01
CA ASP A 333 -30.24 -22.05 -7.31
C ASP A 333 -30.27 -20.53 -7.17
N ALA A 334 -29.84 -19.84 -8.22
CA ALA A 334 -29.93 -18.38 -8.30
C ALA A 334 -31.40 -17.91 -8.40
N THR A 335 -31.74 -16.85 -7.66
CA THR A 335 -33.03 -16.17 -7.79
C THR A 335 -33.17 -15.55 -9.18
N ARG A 336 -34.17 -16.01 -9.96
CA ARG A 336 -34.41 -15.50 -11.32
C ARG A 336 -35.43 -14.38 -11.31
N LEU A 337 -34.97 -13.14 -11.51
CA LEU A 337 -35.83 -11.96 -11.57
C LEU A 337 -36.68 -11.88 -12.85
N ALA A 338 -36.19 -12.44 -13.97
CA ALA A 338 -36.90 -12.46 -15.26
C ALA A 338 -36.81 -13.85 -15.91
N PRO A 339 -37.69 -14.80 -15.54
CA PRO A 339 -37.68 -16.15 -16.09
C PRO A 339 -37.88 -16.13 -17.62
N GLY A 340 -37.01 -16.82 -18.36
CA GLY A 340 -37.09 -16.95 -19.82
C GLY A 340 -36.19 -16.01 -20.63
N LEU A 341 -35.46 -15.10 -19.97
CA LEU A 341 -34.38 -14.33 -20.60
C LEU A 341 -33.04 -15.05 -20.41
N ASP A 342 -32.24 -15.10 -21.46
CA ASP A 342 -30.85 -15.56 -21.40
C ASP A 342 -29.94 -14.34 -21.20
N PRO A 343 -29.32 -14.17 -20.02
CA PRO A 343 -28.49 -13.00 -19.74
C PRO A 343 -27.27 -12.87 -20.67
N HIS A 344 -26.84 -13.93 -21.35
CA HIS A 344 -25.73 -13.85 -22.30
C HIS A 344 -26.17 -13.47 -23.72
N ARG A 345 -27.45 -13.64 -24.06
CA ARG A 345 -28.00 -13.33 -25.40
C ARG A 345 -28.89 -12.09 -25.41
N ASP A 346 -29.61 -11.86 -24.33
CA ASP A 346 -30.65 -10.84 -24.20
C ASP A 346 -30.19 -9.64 -23.35
N ALA A 347 -28.92 -9.59 -22.96
CA ALA A 347 -28.34 -8.42 -22.30
C ALA A 347 -28.36 -7.21 -23.23
N GLY A 348 -29.20 -6.23 -22.89
CA GLY A 348 -29.21 -4.91 -23.49
C GLY A 348 -28.30 -3.91 -22.76
N PRO A 349 -28.24 -2.66 -23.22
CA PRO A 349 -27.54 -1.60 -22.50
C PRO A 349 -28.13 -1.42 -21.10
N CYS A 350 -27.26 -1.23 -20.11
CA CYS A 350 -27.68 -0.91 -18.75
C CYS A 350 -28.39 0.45 -18.75
N ALA A 351 -29.54 0.54 -18.08
CA ALA A 351 -30.27 1.78 -17.90
C ALA A 351 -30.54 1.98 -16.41
N GLU A 352 -30.24 3.18 -15.92
CA GLU A 352 -30.52 3.57 -14.55
C GLU A 352 -31.93 4.18 -14.45
N ARG A 353 -32.67 3.80 -13.40
CA ARG A 353 -33.94 4.45 -13.05
C ARG A 353 -33.88 4.95 -11.62
N VAL A 354 -33.82 6.26 -11.47
CA VAL A 354 -33.80 6.92 -10.17
C VAL A 354 -35.21 7.25 -9.72
N VAL A 355 -35.54 6.90 -8.48
CA VAL A 355 -36.79 7.28 -7.81
C VAL A 355 -36.46 8.02 -6.53
N THR A 356 -36.97 9.24 -6.39
CA THR A 356 -36.74 10.08 -5.21
C THR A 356 -37.93 10.01 -4.26
N LEU A 357 -37.66 9.70 -2.99
CA LEU A 357 -38.66 9.83 -1.94
C LEU A 357 -38.75 11.28 -1.48
N THR A 358 -39.97 11.78 -1.29
CA THR A 358 -40.18 13.11 -0.70
C THR A 358 -39.69 13.15 0.75
N THR A 359 -39.43 14.35 1.27
CA THR A 359 -39.06 14.54 2.68
C THR A 359 -40.09 13.91 3.62
N ALA A 360 -41.38 14.09 3.33
CA ALA A 360 -42.46 13.51 4.15
C ALA A 360 -42.44 11.97 4.14
N GLN A 361 -42.17 11.34 2.98
CA GLN A 361 -42.02 9.87 2.90
C GLN A 361 -40.79 9.39 3.66
N THR A 362 -39.66 10.07 3.51
CA THR A 362 -38.42 9.74 4.22
C THR A 362 -38.59 9.87 5.74
N ASP A 363 -39.26 10.92 6.21
CA ASP A 363 -39.51 11.13 7.64
C ASP A 363 -40.52 10.12 8.22
N ALA A 364 -41.50 9.69 7.42
CA ALA A 364 -42.39 8.60 7.78
C ALA A 364 -41.60 7.29 7.96
N LEU A 365 -40.71 6.95 7.03
CA LEU A 365 -39.83 5.78 7.14
C LEU A 365 -38.92 5.85 8.38
N ARG A 366 -38.32 7.02 8.66
CA ARG A 366 -37.51 7.25 9.87
C ARG A 366 -38.32 7.11 11.15
N THR A 367 -39.61 7.44 11.11
CA THR A 367 -40.50 7.28 12.26
C THR A 367 -40.78 5.80 12.49
N VAL A 368 -41.13 5.04 11.44
CA VAL A 368 -41.30 3.58 11.52
C VAL A 368 -40.03 2.91 12.05
N ALA A 369 -38.86 3.26 11.51
CA ALA A 369 -37.58 2.74 11.96
C ALA A 369 -37.39 2.92 13.47
N ARG A 370 -37.60 4.14 13.98
CA ARG A 370 -37.48 4.45 15.41
C ARG A 370 -38.55 3.78 16.27
N THR A 371 -39.79 3.68 15.80
CA THR A 371 -40.89 3.06 16.55
C THR A 371 -40.69 1.56 16.74
N HIS A 372 -39.96 0.91 15.84
CA HIS A 372 -39.75 -0.53 15.84
C HIS A 372 -38.31 -0.96 16.14
N ASP A 373 -37.46 -0.03 16.59
CA ASP A 373 -36.03 -0.27 16.84
C ASP A 373 -35.29 -0.89 15.64
N LEU A 374 -35.66 -0.45 14.43
CA LEU A 374 -35.08 -0.86 13.16
C LEU A 374 -34.19 0.25 12.59
N THR A 375 -33.34 -0.14 11.63
CA THR A 375 -32.63 0.82 10.78
C THR A 375 -33.40 1.06 9.48
N LEU A 376 -33.17 2.21 8.83
CA LEU A 376 -33.71 2.44 7.48
C LEU A 376 -33.24 1.37 6.49
N HIS A 377 -31.98 0.92 6.61
CA HIS A 377 -31.42 -0.15 5.79
C HIS A 377 -32.23 -1.44 5.90
N THR A 378 -32.55 -1.88 7.12
CA THR A 378 -33.40 -3.07 7.34
C THR A 378 -34.77 -2.95 6.69
N ILE A 379 -35.39 -1.76 6.76
CA ILE A 379 -36.70 -1.52 6.11
C ILE A 379 -36.58 -1.63 4.59
N LEU A 380 -35.55 -1.02 3.99
CA LEU A 380 -35.31 -1.05 2.55
C LEU A 380 -34.99 -2.47 2.05
N ASP A 381 -34.09 -3.19 2.73
CA ASP A 381 -33.73 -4.56 2.37
C ASP A 381 -34.94 -5.51 2.48
N THR A 382 -35.77 -5.34 3.51
CA THR A 382 -37.01 -6.13 3.66
C THR A 382 -37.99 -5.81 2.54
N ALA A 383 -38.17 -4.54 2.20
CA ALA A 383 -39.03 -4.15 1.10
C ALA A 383 -38.53 -4.69 -0.24
N TRP A 384 -37.21 -4.68 -0.47
CA TRP A 384 -36.57 -5.27 -1.65
C TRP A 384 -36.77 -6.80 -1.70
N ALA A 385 -36.60 -7.49 -0.57
CA ALA A 385 -36.76 -8.95 -0.51
C ALA A 385 -38.20 -9.44 -0.71
N LEU A 386 -39.20 -8.56 -0.54
CA LEU A 386 -40.61 -8.88 -0.76
C LEU A 386 -41.06 -8.74 -2.23
N VAL A 387 -40.27 -8.04 -3.04
CA VAL A 387 -40.53 -7.78 -4.48
C VAL A 387 -39.72 -8.75 -5.31
#